data_AF-A0AB34ITG1-F1
#
_entry.id   AF-A0AB34ITG1-F1
#
_cell.length_a   1.000
_cell.length_b   1.000
_cell.length_c   1.000
_cell.angle_alpha   90.00
_cell.angle_beta   90.00
_cell.angle_gamma   90.00
#
_symmetry.space_group_name_H-M   'P 1'
#
loop_
_entity.id
_entity.type
_entity.pdbx_description
1 polymer ?
#
loop_
_entity_poly.entity_id
_entity_poly.type
_entity_poly.pdbx_seq_one_letter_code
_entity_poly.pdbx_strand_id
1 'polypeptide(L)'
;MFHGAASFNQPLSLDVSKVTDMACMFRNAASFNQPLPWDVSSVQRMVGMFDGAASFNQPLSWDVSMVTDMTYMFRGAASFNQPLPWDVSSVKRMVGMFEGAISFNQPLEWDVSSLRDMTRMFCGAASFSQPLRRDVSRVMEMSDVSRTRSLSLWARVRLSRPPS
;
A
#
# COMPACT_ATOMS: atom_id res chain seq x y z
N MET A 1 -17.39 -0.35 -9.65
CA MET A 1 -18.62 0.45 -9.47
C MET A 1 -18.40 1.93 -9.82
N PHE A 2 -17.30 2.57 -9.38
CA PHE A 2 -16.95 3.97 -9.66
C PHE A 2 -15.69 4.12 -10.52
N HIS A 3 -15.38 3.10 -11.34
CA HIS A 3 -14.22 3.12 -12.23
C HIS A 3 -14.33 4.27 -13.22
N GLY A 4 -13.29 5.10 -13.32
CA GLY A 4 -13.24 6.25 -14.23
C GLY A 4 -14.13 7.42 -13.83
N ALA A 5 -14.78 7.38 -12.67
CA ALA A 5 -15.66 8.44 -12.18
C ALA A 5 -14.82 9.62 -11.63
N ALA A 6 -14.06 10.28 -12.51
CA ALA A 6 -13.00 11.21 -12.15
C ALA A 6 -13.47 12.40 -11.28
N SER A 7 -14.72 12.82 -11.43
CA SER A 7 -15.34 13.92 -10.67
C SER A 7 -16.22 13.44 -9.50
N PHE A 8 -16.37 12.14 -9.30
CA PHE A 8 -17.24 11.60 -8.25
C PHE A 8 -16.60 11.82 -6.87
N ASN A 9 -17.33 12.51 -5.98
CA ASN A 9 -16.92 12.78 -4.61
C ASN A 9 -18.14 12.93 -3.68
N GLN A 10 -19.16 12.10 -3.88
CA GLN A 10 -20.38 12.12 -3.06
C GLN A 10 -20.32 11.02 -2.00
N PRO A 11 -20.91 11.22 -0.81
CA PRO A 11 -20.97 10.20 0.22
C PRO A 11 -21.56 8.88 -0.29
N LEU A 12 -21.08 7.76 0.24
CA LEU A 12 -21.56 6.43 -0.09
C LEU A 12 -22.15 5.74 1.13
N SER A 13 -23.39 5.28 0.99
CA SER A 13 -24.05 4.40 1.95
C SER A 13 -24.31 3.06 1.25
N LEU A 14 -23.36 2.14 1.37
CA LEU A 14 -23.40 0.81 0.76
C LEU A 14 -23.15 -0.23 1.86
N ASP A 15 -23.96 -1.28 1.87
CA ASP A 15 -23.62 -2.50 2.60
C ASP A 15 -22.74 -3.38 1.71
N VAL A 16 -21.51 -3.59 2.15
CA VAL A 16 -20.51 -4.40 1.45
C VAL A 16 -20.05 -5.61 2.26
N SER A 17 -20.74 -5.93 3.37
CA SER A 17 -20.36 -7.00 4.31
C SER A 17 -20.27 -8.40 3.67
N LYS A 18 -20.95 -8.61 2.53
CA LYS A 18 -20.96 -9.87 1.76
C LYS A 18 -20.12 -9.82 0.48
N VAL A 19 -19.49 -8.68 0.19
CA VAL A 19 -18.66 -8.52 -1.01
C VAL A 19 -17.33 -9.21 -0.77
N THR A 20 -16.91 -10.05 -1.72
CA THR A 20 -15.63 -10.78 -1.66
C THR A 20 -14.57 -10.20 -2.60
N ASP A 21 -14.98 -9.43 -3.62
CA ASP A 21 -14.07 -8.79 -4.59
C ASP A 21 -14.43 -7.30 -4.74
N MET A 22 -13.48 -6.43 -4.38
CA MET A 22 -13.57 -4.97 -4.50
C MET A 22 -12.61 -4.40 -5.56
N ALA A 23 -12.10 -5.24 -6.46
CA ALA A 23 -11.13 -4.83 -7.45
C ALA A 23 -11.63 -3.63 -8.27
N CYS A 24 -10.74 -2.67 -8.48
CA CYS A 24 -10.94 -1.49 -9.31
C CYS A 24 -12.17 -0.63 -8.96
N MET A 25 -12.71 -0.71 -7.73
CA MET A 25 -13.95 -0.04 -7.36
C MET A 25 -13.91 1.48 -7.58
N PHE A 26 -12.79 2.13 -7.23
CA PHE A 26 -12.54 3.58 -7.36
C PHE A 26 -11.36 3.89 -8.29
N ARG A 27 -10.99 2.95 -9.18
CA ARG A 27 -9.89 3.16 -10.10
C ARG A 27 -10.16 4.39 -10.99
N ASN A 28 -9.22 5.33 -11.05
CA ASN A 28 -9.31 6.63 -11.72
C ASN A 28 -10.45 7.54 -11.23
N ALA A 29 -11.00 7.31 -10.04
CA ALA A 29 -11.91 8.26 -9.38
C ALA A 29 -11.10 9.39 -8.74
N ALA A 30 -10.47 10.22 -9.58
CA ALA A 30 -9.42 11.16 -9.19
C ALA A 30 -9.82 12.17 -8.09
N SER A 31 -11.11 12.56 -8.04
CA SER A 31 -11.64 13.51 -7.05
C SER A 31 -12.23 12.84 -5.80
N PHE A 32 -12.31 11.51 -5.76
CA PHE A 32 -12.99 10.81 -4.66
C PHE A 32 -12.17 10.91 -3.37
N ASN A 33 -12.79 11.44 -2.31
CA ASN A 33 -12.17 11.58 -0.99
C ASN A 33 -13.23 11.55 0.12
N GLN A 34 -14.18 10.60 0.03
CA GLN A 34 -15.22 10.42 1.04
C GLN A 34 -14.88 9.26 1.99
N PRO A 35 -15.28 9.34 3.27
CA PRO A 35 -15.06 8.25 4.22
C PRO A 35 -15.77 6.97 3.77
N LEU A 36 -15.16 5.82 4.09
CA LEU A 36 -15.65 4.49 3.73
C LEU A 36 -15.81 3.62 4.99
N PRO A 37 -16.83 3.87 5.83
CA PRO A 37 -17.07 3.13 7.07
C PRO A 37 -17.69 1.75 6.76
N TRP A 38 -16.92 0.92 6.06
CA TRP A 38 -17.36 -0.35 5.51
C TRP A 38 -16.82 -1.52 6.33
N ASP A 39 -17.67 -2.54 6.49
CA ASP A 39 -17.22 -3.87 6.89
C ASP A 39 -16.72 -4.61 5.66
N VAL A 40 -15.40 -4.82 5.60
CA VAL A 40 -14.72 -5.51 4.51
C VAL A 40 -14.13 -6.86 4.93
N SER A 41 -14.55 -7.39 6.09
CA SER A 41 -14.01 -8.64 6.66
C SER A 41 -14.18 -9.87 5.76
N SER A 42 -15.18 -9.86 4.87
CA SER A 42 -15.39 -10.90 3.85
C SER A 42 -14.58 -10.73 2.57
N VAL A 43 -13.89 -9.59 2.39
CA VAL A 43 -13.20 -9.25 1.14
C VAL A 43 -11.91 -10.06 1.01
N GLN A 44 -11.73 -10.64 -0.17
CA GLN A 44 -10.55 -11.46 -0.51
C GLN A 44 -9.64 -10.76 -1.54
N ARG A 45 -10.17 -9.83 -2.34
CA ARG A 45 -9.45 -9.14 -3.42
C ARG A 45 -9.71 -7.63 -3.41
N MET A 46 -8.63 -6.84 -3.40
CA MET A 46 -8.68 -5.36 -3.44
C MET A 46 -7.81 -4.77 -4.56
N VAL A 47 -7.64 -5.52 -5.66
CA VAL A 47 -6.74 -5.17 -6.76
C VAL A 47 -7.11 -3.83 -7.37
N GLY A 48 -6.19 -2.86 -7.33
CA GLY A 48 -6.35 -1.55 -7.94
C GLY A 48 -7.56 -0.76 -7.43
N MET A 49 -8.03 -1.04 -6.21
CA MET A 49 -9.26 -0.43 -5.68
C MET A 49 -9.22 1.11 -5.75
N PHE A 50 -8.07 1.73 -5.43
CA PHE A 50 -7.82 3.17 -5.48
C PHE A 50 -6.73 3.56 -6.51
N ASP A 51 -6.48 2.72 -7.51
CA ASP A 51 -5.49 3.01 -8.57
C ASP A 51 -5.88 4.30 -9.31
N GLY A 52 -5.07 5.35 -9.20
CA GLY A 52 -5.35 6.67 -9.78
C GLY A 52 -6.40 7.51 -9.04
N ALA A 53 -6.81 7.12 -7.82
CA ALA A 53 -7.67 7.95 -6.96
C ALA A 53 -6.84 9.06 -6.29
N ALA A 54 -6.37 10.02 -7.10
CA ALA A 54 -5.33 10.98 -6.74
C ALA A 54 -5.63 11.80 -5.46
N SER A 55 -6.90 12.14 -5.21
CA SER A 55 -7.32 12.94 -4.05
C SER A 55 -7.64 12.11 -2.80
N PHE A 56 -7.67 10.78 -2.91
CA PHE A 56 -8.11 9.93 -1.80
C PHE A 56 -7.10 9.96 -0.64
N ASN A 57 -7.56 10.37 0.55
CA ASN A 57 -6.74 10.44 1.75
C ASN A 57 -7.58 10.24 3.02
N GLN A 58 -8.53 9.30 2.97
CA GLN A 58 -9.37 8.96 4.11
C GLN A 58 -8.80 7.78 4.91
N PRO A 59 -9.00 7.76 6.24
CA PRO A 59 -8.57 6.63 7.06
C PRO A 59 -9.32 5.35 6.65
N LEU A 60 -8.61 4.23 6.69
CA LEU A 60 -9.12 2.92 6.31
C LEU A 60 -8.94 1.91 7.46
N SER A 61 -9.69 2.09 8.53
CA SER A 61 -9.71 1.18 9.69
C SER A 61 -10.50 -0.09 9.38
N TRP A 62 -9.99 -0.88 8.45
CA TRP A 62 -10.62 -2.06 7.89
C TRP A 62 -9.97 -3.35 8.41
N ASP A 63 -10.78 -4.39 8.61
CA ASP A 63 -10.29 -5.76 8.76
C ASP A 63 -10.03 -6.36 7.37
N VAL A 64 -8.75 -6.52 7.03
CA VAL A 64 -8.30 -7.08 5.76
C VAL A 64 -7.66 -8.46 5.91
N SER A 65 -7.88 -9.13 7.04
CA SER A 65 -7.25 -10.42 7.38
C SER A 65 -7.57 -11.55 6.39
N MET A 66 -8.65 -11.44 5.62
CA MET A 66 -9.01 -12.38 4.53
C MET A 66 -8.50 -11.98 3.15
N VAL A 67 -7.92 -10.78 3.00
CA VAL A 67 -7.45 -10.29 1.70
C VAL A 67 -6.19 -11.03 1.28
N THR A 68 -6.16 -11.48 0.03
CA THR A 68 -5.04 -12.24 -0.55
C THR A 68 -4.29 -11.46 -1.63
N ASP A 69 -4.91 -10.44 -2.23
CA ASP A 69 -4.35 -9.66 -3.34
C ASP A 69 -4.67 -8.16 -3.23
N MET A 70 -3.61 -7.36 -3.05
CA MET A 70 -3.63 -5.90 -2.98
C MET A 70 -2.81 -5.26 -4.10
N THR A 71 -2.60 -5.98 -5.21
CA THR A 71 -1.87 -5.48 -6.38
C THR A 71 -2.42 -4.12 -6.83
N TYR A 72 -1.55 -3.11 -6.94
CA TYR A 72 -1.86 -1.72 -7.33
C TYR A 72 -2.90 -0.99 -6.47
N MET A 73 -3.21 -1.43 -5.25
CA MET A 73 -4.31 -0.90 -4.45
C MET A 73 -4.32 0.63 -4.33
N PHE A 74 -3.16 1.26 -4.14
CA PHE A 74 -2.97 2.72 -4.03
C PHE A 74 -2.03 3.28 -5.10
N ARG A 75 -1.84 2.59 -6.23
CA ARG A 75 -0.97 3.09 -7.29
C ARG A 75 -1.50 4.46 -7.77
N GLY A 76 -0.66 5.48 -7.78
CA GLY A 76 -1.03 6.84 -8.18
C GLY A 76 -2.06 7.53 -7.27
N ALA A 77 -2.35 7.00 -6.07
CA ALA A 77 -3.13 7.69 -5.06
C ALA A 77 -2.28 8.79 -4.40
N ALA A 78 -2.03 9.85 -5.16
CA ALA A 78 -0.98 10.84 -4.90
C ALA A 78 -1.07 11.50 -3.51
N SER A 79 -2.29 11.72 -3.01
CA SER A 79 -2.53 12.38 -1.72
C SER A 79 -2.58 11.42 -0.53
N PHE A 80 -2.58 10.10 -0.77
CA PHE A 80 -2.80 9.11 0.29
C PHE A 80 -1.61 9.08 1.26
N ASN A 81 -1.87 9.38 2.53
CA ASN A 81 -0.87 9.36 3.60
C ASN A 81 -1.50 9.01 4.95
N GLN A 82 -2.39 8.01 4.97
CA GLN A 82 -3.05 7.54 6.19
C GLN A 82 -2.37 6.28 6.73
N PRO A 83 -2.35 6.10 8.07
CA PRO A 83 -1.87 4.86 8.66
C PRO A 83 -2.73 3.70 8.20
N LEU A 84 -2.11 2.53 8.07
CA LEU A 84 -2.75 1.29 7.63
C LEU A 84 -2.55 0.21 8.69
N PRO A 85 -3.31 0.23 9.80
CA PRO A 85 -3.20 -0.70 10.91
C PRO A 85 -3.83 -2.06 10.54
N TRP A 86 -3.30 -2.69 9.50
CA TRP A 86 -3.84 -3.87 8.85
C TRP A 86 -3.05 -5.11 9.20
N ASP A 87 -3.76 -6.21 9.45
CA ASP A 87 -3.17 -7.54 9.39
C ASP A 87 -3.13 -8.01 7.93
N VAL A 88 -1.92 -8.05 7.37
CA VAL A 88 -1.68 -8.46 5.98
C VAL A 88 -1.04 -9.85 5.88
N SER A 89 -1.03 -10.63 6.97
CA SER A 89 -0.40 -11.95 7.04
C SER A 89 -0.98 -12.96 6.04
N SER A 90 -2.20 -12.76 5.56
CA SER A 90 -2.84 -13.55 4.50
C SER A 90 -2.49 -13.11 3.07
N VAL A 91 -2.00 -11.87 2.90
CA VAL A 91 -1.76 -11.29 1.58
C VAL A 91 -0.61 -12.01 0.89
N LYS A 92 -0.77 -12.28 -0.41
CA LYS A 92 0.24 -12.96 -1.24
C LYS A 92 0.86 -12.03 -2.28
N ARG A 93 0.17 -10.95 -2.68
CA ARG A 93 0.62 -10.02 -3.73
C ARG A 93 0.36 -8.56 -3.34
N MET A 94 1.41 -7.74 -3.41
CA MET A 94 1.39 -6.28 -3.21
C MET A 94 2.19 -5.55 -4.30
N VAL A 95 2.15 -6.08 -5.53
CA VAL A 95 2.85 -5.50 -6.68
C VAL A 95 2.39 -4.06 -6.90
N GLY A 96 3.34 -3.12 -6.94
CA GLY A 96 3.07 -1.71 -7.18
C GLY A 96 2.03 -1.08 -6.26
N MET A 97 1.83 -1.61 -5.04
CA MET A 97 0.74 -1.17 -4.17
C MET A 97 0.75 0.34 -3.90
N PHE A 98 1.93 0.95 -3.72
CA PHE A 98 2.14 2.39 -3.52
C PHE A 98 2.94 3.02 -4.66
N GLU A 99 3.00 2.40 -5.85
CA GLU A 99 3.72 2.97 -6.97
C GLU A 99 3.13 4.35 -7.32
N GLY A 100 3.94 5.41 -7.32
CA GLY A 100 3.48 6.78 -7.55
C GLY A 100 2.57 7.37 -6.46
N ALA A 101 2.44 6.75 -5.29
CA ALA A 101 1.76 7.34 -4.13
C ALA A 101 2.69 8.37 -3.47
N ILE A 102 2.85 9.53 -4.13
CA ILE A 102 3.93 10.48 -3.84
C ILE A 102 3.97 10.98 -2.40
N SER A 103 2.81 11.12 -1.73
CA SER A 103 2.73 11.64 -0.36
C SER A 103 2.85 10.57 0.74
N PHE A 104 2.83 9.29 0.38
CA PHE A 104 2.78 8.22 1.36
C PHE A 104 4.08 8.13 2.16
N ASN A 105 4.01 8.32 3.47
CA ASN A 105 5.17 8.24 4.37
C ASN A 105 4.82 7.69 5.75
N GLN A 106 3.92 6.70 5.81
CA GLN A 106 3.49 6.09 7.07
C GLN A 106 4.32 4.85 7.40
N PRO A 107 4.58 4.57 8.69
CA PRO A 107 5.21 3.33 9.10
C PRO A 107 4.31 2.14 8.74
N LEU A 108 4.94 1.05 8.30
CA LEU A 108 4.27 -0.19 7.94
C LEU A 108 4.77 -1.31 8.85
N GLU A 109 4.05 -1.53 9.95
CA GLU A 109 4.34 -2.57 10.94
C GLU A 109 3.71 -3.92 10.55
N TRP A 110 3.87 -4.30 9.29
CA TRP A 110 3.23 -5.46 8.69
C TRP A 110 4.09 -6.73 8.80
N ASP A 111 3.45 -7.87 9.03
CA ASP A 111 4.05 -9.18 8.76
C ASP A 111 3.91 -9.53 7.28
N VAL A 112 5.04 -9.48 6.58
CA VAL A 112 5.14 -9.73 5.13
C VAL A 112 5.63 -11.14 4.78
N SER A 113 5.76 -12.03 5.76
CA SER A 113 6.32 -13.38 5.57
C SER A 113 5.56 -14.22 4.53
N SER A 114 4.28 -13.93 4.32
CA SER A 114 3.41 -14.57 3.33
C SER A 114 3.52 -14.02 1.90
N LEU A 115 4.14 -12.85 1.72
CA LEU A 115 4.17 -12.17 0.42
C LEU A 115 5.06 -12.92 -0.57
N ARG A 116 4.54 -13.11 -1.78
CA ARG A 116 5.26 -13.74 -2.89
C ARG A 116 5.79 -12.72 -3.89
N ASP A 117 5.17 -11.55 -3.96
CA ASP A 117 5.51 -10.52 -4.95
C ASP A 117 5.21 -9.11 -4.40
N MET A 118 6.25 -8.29 -4.33
CA MET A 118 6.24 -6.88 -3.93
C MET A 118 6.96 -6.01 -4.98
N THR A 119 7.05 -6.49 -6.22
CA THR A 119 7.74 -5.78 -7.30
C THR A 119 7.18 -4.36 -7.43
N ARG A 120 8.07 -3.36 -7.48
CA ARG A 120 7.73 -1.92 -7.61
C ARG A 120 6.84 -1.35 -6.49
N MET A 121 6.75 -2.00 -5.33
CA MET A 121 5.82 -1.61 -4.24
C MET A 121 5.86 -0.10 -3.92
N PHE A 122 7.04 0.51 -3.90
CA PHE A 122 7.25 1.94 -3.63
C PHE A 122 7.88 2.72 -4.80
N CYS A 123 7.85 2.17 -6.03
CA CYS A 123 8.43 2.85 -7.19
C CYS A 123 7.78 4.23 -7.37
N GLY A 124 8.54 5.31 -7.31
CA GLY A 124 7.99 6.68 -7.42
C GLY A 124 7.20 7.19 -6.21
N ALA A 125 7.19 6.49 -5.08
CA ALA A 125 6.65 7.00 -3.80
C ALA A 125 7.64 8.02 -3.19
N ALA A 126 7.60 9.25 -3.70
CA ALA A 126 8.64 10.26 -3.49
C ALA A 126 8.90 10.62 -2.01
N SER A 127 7.87 10.68 -1.18
CA SER A 127 7.98 11.03 0.24
C SER A 127 8.32 9.85 1.14
N PHE A 128 8.34 8.60 0.64
CA PHE A 128 8.53 7.43 1.49
C PHE A 128 9.98 7.36 2.00
N SER A 129 10.13 7.52 3.32
CA SER A 129 11.43 7.51 4.00
C SER A 129 11.49 6.60 5.23
N GLN A 130 10.43 5.80 5.46
CA GLN A 130 10.32 4.98 6.65
C GLN A 130 11.26 3.78 6.61
N PRO A 131 11.84 3.38 7.76
CA PRO A 131 12.62 2.15 7.83
C PRO A 131 11.68 0.96 7.59
N LEU A 132 12.07 0.11 6.65
CA LEU A 132 11.35 -1.14 6.40
C LEU A 132 11.97 -2.23 7.26
N ARG A 133 11.12 -2.95 8.02
CA ARG A 133 11.56 -4.04 8.91
C ARG A 133 12.37 -5.07 8.13
N ARG A 134 13.27 -5.79 8.81
CA ARG A 134 14.28 -6.69 8.21
C ARG A 134 13.69 -7.73 7.22
N ASP A 135 12.42 -8.10 7.37
CA ASP A 135 11.74 -9.04 6.47
C ASP A 135 11.31 -8.41 5.13
N VAL A 136 10.98 -7.11 5.11
CA VAL A 136 10.64 -6.37 3.88
C VAL A 136 11.91 -6.01 3.09
N SER A 137 13.02 -5.75 3.78
CA SER A 137 14.29 -5.31 3.17
C SER A 137 15.02 -6.42 2.39
N ARG A 138 14.80 -7.71 2.68
CA ARG A 138 15.37 -8.81 1.88
C ARG A 138 14.76 -8.93 0.47
N VAL A 139 13.56 -8.40 0.27
CA VAL A 139 12.84 -8.51 -1.03
C VAL A 139 13.06 -7.27 -1.89
N MET A 140 13.35 -6.12 -1.28
CA MET A 140 13.64 -4.87 -2.00
C MET A 140 15.09 -4.75 -2.51
N GLU A 141 15.95 -5.76 -2.29
CA GLU A 141 17.34 -5.74 -2.77
C GLU A 141 17.49 -5.76 -4.30
N MET A 142 16.40 -5.79 -5.08
CA MET A 142 16.45 -5.68 -6.53
C MET A 142 15.78 -4.39 -7.03
N SER A 143 16.62 -3.36 -7.19
CA SER A 143 16.54 -2.25 -8.15
C SER A 143 15.74 -0.96 -7.86
N ASP A 144 14.90 -0.85 -6.82
CA ASP A 144 14.01 0.34 -6.69
C ASP A 144 14.33 1.34 -5.55
N VAL A 145 15.15 0.97 -4.54
CA VAL A 145 15.44 1.83 -3.37
C VAL A 145 16.76 2.61 -3.52
N SER A 146 17.32 2.71 -4.73
CA SER A 146 18.63 3.34 -4.93
C SER A 146 18.61 4.87 -5.11
N ARG A 147 17.47 5.56 -4.89
CA ARG A 147 17.37 7.02 -5.18
C ARG A 147 16.79 7.92 -4.11
N THR A 148 16.35 7.42 -2.96
CA THR A 148 16.07 8.28 -1.81
C THR A 148 17.35 8.51 -1.02
N ARG A 149 17.81 9.77 -1.01
CA ARG A 149 18.96 10.25 -0.25
C ARG A 149 18.76 9.96 1.25
N SER A 150 19.22 8.81 1.69
CA SER A 150 19.70 8.62 3.05
C SER A 150 20.81 7.60 3.00
N LEU A 151 22.04 8.11 2.97
CA LEU A 151 23.20 7.40 3.47
C LEU A 151 22.97 7.13 4.96
N SER A 152 22.10 6.20 5.31
CA SER A 152 21.91 5.79 6.69
C SER A 152 22.92 4.70 7.01
N LEU A 153 24.04 5.13 7.59
CA LEU A 153 24.79 4.52 8.70
C LEU A 153 25.22 3.03 8.68
N TRP A 154 24.79 2.18 7.75
CA TRP A 154 25.04 0.74 7.78
C TRP A 154 26.28 0.29 6.99
N ALA A 155 26.87 1.19 6.19
CA ALA A 155 28.14 0.92 5.51
C ALA A 155 29.37 0.92 6.43
N ARG A 156 29.24 1.26 7.73
CA ARG A 156 30.36 1.32 8.69
C ARG A 156 30.49 0.14 9.66
N VAL A 157 29.63 -0.88 9.57
CA VAL A 157 29.72 -2.05 10.47
C VAL A 157 30.39 -3.28 9.81
N ARG A 158 30.67 -3.25 8.50
CA ARG A 158 31.50 -4.27 7.85
C ARG A 158 32.96 -3.80 7.72
N LEU A 159 33.70 -3.67 8.84
CA LEU A 159 35.17 -3.74 8.83
C LEU A 159 35.82 -3.91 10.22
N SER A 160 35.16 -4.58 11.17
CA SER A 160 35.81 -4.95 12.44
C SER A 160 35.31 -6.28 12.97
N ARG A 161 35.81 -7.38 12.37
CA ARG A 161 36.05 -8.62 13.12
C ARG A 161 37.54 -8.62 13.51
N PRO A 162 37.91 -8.80 14.78
CA PRO A 162 39.27 -9.21 15.10
C PRO A 162 39.41 -10.72 14.83
N PRO A 163 40.61 -11.22 14.48
CA PRO A 163 40.85 -12.65 14.38
C PRO A 163 40.90 -13.28 15.77
N SER A 164 40.67 -14.60 15.79
CA SER A 164 40.74 -15.54 16.90
C SER A 164 41.97 -15.38 17.81
#